data_AF-A0A919U8K4-F1
#
_entry.id   AF-A0A919U8K4-F1
#
_cell.length_a   1.000
_cell.length_b   1.000
_cell.length_c   1.000
_cell.angle_alpha   90.00
_cell.angle_beta   90.00
_cell.angle_gamma   90.00
#
_symmetry.space_group_name_H-M   'P 1'
#
loop_
_entity.id
_entity.type
_entity.pdbx_description
1 polymer ?
#
loop_
_entity_poly.entity_id
_entity_poly.type
_entity_poly.pdbx_seq_one_letter_code
_entity_poly.pdbx_strand_id
1 'polypeptide(L)'
;MPEITEVMLERGMSPWFDDRARCGVLTFNTSPPRLVLAVVSPAGEESTHELFLGDTFPVGENTWRFDDAVITNTDIWTVTLRYVAPGSPPFRPPAEPRDYVMVEFRSFGTIDEAGIGQVEQDLGRRLPRSFRMWLAHNNGAAPVEEIWIPGTHVSLDPFTPVLGVHPENPIYDLRNGERQVGRWFTKDYVVIAIGVEGYFAVGVSPQVADQIFVMRSGDALQLGNQYLARGYGSPAEYLCAERLFPVGSSIGTFLANLRPTPPSPPATLRPM
;
A
#
# COMPACT_ATOMS: atom_id res chain seq x y z
N MET A 1 -5.01 41.66 -4.42
CA MET A 1 -4.05 40.55 -4.27
C MET A 1 -4.89 39.33 -3.98
N PRO A 2 -4.86 38.25 -4.78
CA PRO A 2 -5.69 37.11 -4.48
C PRO A 2 -5.20 36.52 -3.15
N GLU A 3 -6.11 36.44 -2.18
CA GLU A 3 -5.91 35.72 -0.93
C GLU A 3 -5.42 34.32 -1.26
N ILE A 4 -4.43 33.84 -0.50
CA ILE A 4 -3.98 32.46 -0.57
C ILE A 4 -5.20 31.59 -0.29
N THR A 5 -5.77 31.01 -1.33
CA THR A 5 -6.89 30.08 -1.20
C THR A 5 -6.27 28.70 -1.03
N GLU A 6 -6.27 28.24 0.21
CA GLU A 6 -5.82 26.91 0.59
C GLU A 6 -7.04 26.02 0.75
N VAL A 7 -7.08 24.92 0.00
CA VAL A 7 -8.17 23.93 0.12
C VAL A 7 -7.59 22.68 0.78
N MET A 8 -8.14 22.36 1.95
CA MET A 8 -7.83 21.15 2.70
C MET A 8 -8.84 20.07 2.33
N LEU A 9 -8.36 18.95 1.79
CA LEU A 9 -9.18 17.80 1.45
C LEU A 9 -8.99 16.69 2.48
N GLU A 10 -10.10 16.22 3.05
CA GLU A 10 -10.18 15.00 3.85
C GLU A 10 -10.89 13.89 3.08
N ARG A 11 -10.60 12.63 3.40
CA ARG A 11 -11.22 11.47 2.74
C ARG A 11 -12.74 11.49 2.86
N GLY A 12 -13.44 11.34 1.74
CA GLY A 12 -14.89 11.32 1.68
C GLY A 12 -15.54 12.72 1.72
N MET A 13 -14.75 13.78 1.80
CA MET A 13 -15.21 15.14 1.60
C MET A 13 -14.97 15.57 0.15
N SER A 14 -15.93 16.31 -0.39
CA SER A 14 -15.79 17.01 -1.67
C SER A 14 -16.04 18.49 -1.48
N PRO A 15 -15.14 19.20 -0.77
CA PRO A 15 -15.31 20.62 -0.54
C PRO A 15 -15.23 21.37 -1.87
N TRP A 16 -15.88 22.53 -1.89
CA TRP A 16 -15.79 23.46 -2.99
C TRP A 16 -14.44 24.17 -2.94
N PHE A 17 -13.77 24.25 -4.09
CA PHE A 17 -12.49 24.97 -4.24
C PHE A 17 -12.71 26.48 -4.39
N ASP A 18 -13.93 26.80 -4.83
CA ASP A 18 -14.60 28.08 -5.02
C ASP A 18 -16.08 27.75 -5.37
N ASP A 19 -16.96 28.72 -5.60
CA ASP A 19 -18.35 28.55 -6.11
C ASP A 19 -18.43 27.82 -7.48
N ARG A 20 -17.30 27.36 -8.02
CA ARG A 20 -17.08 26.97 -9.41
C ARG A 20 -16.57 25.55 -9.63
N ALA A 21 -16.17 24.80 -8.60
CA ALA A 21 -15.80 23.40 -8.77
C ALA A 21 -15.77 22.63 -7.45
N ARG A 22 -16.19 21.36 -7.50
CA ARG A 22 -15.97 20.40 -6.40
C ARG A 22 -14.81 19.50 -6.78
N CYS A 23 -13.96 19.17 -5.81
CA CYS A 23 -13.04 18.08 -6.04
C CYS A 23 -13.06 17.07 -4.91
N GLY A 24 -12.88 15.81 -5.30
CA GLY A 24 -12.77 14.67 -4.39
C GLY A 24 -11.50 13.91 -4.72
N VAL A 25 -10.78 13.49 -3.68
CA VAL A 25 -9.65 12.59 -3.86
C VAL A 25 -10.18 11.18 -4.00
N LEU A 26 -9.94 10.58 -5.17
CA LEU A 26 -10.32 9.21 -5.47
C LEU A 26 -9.35 8.21 -4.86
N THR A 27 -8.04 8.50 -4.97
CA THR A 27 -6.98 7.70 -4.35
C THR A 27 -5.81 8.60 -3.97
N PHE A 28 -5.10 8.18 -2.91
CA PHE A 28 -3.85 8.79 -2.51
C PHE A 28 -2.85 7.66 -2.19
N ASN A 29 -1.76 7.58 -2.96
CA ASN A 29 -0.62 6.74 -2.63
C ASN A 29 0.43 7.62 -1.97
N THR A 30 1.12 7.09 -0.96
CA THR A 30 2.10 7.87 -0.20
C THR A 30 3.51 7.77 -0.76
N SER A 31 3.75 6.87 -1.73
CA SER A 31 5.08 6.65 -2.32
C SER A 31 4.99 6.23 -3.80
N PRO A 32 5.30 7.16 -4.73
CA PRO A 32 5.36 8.60 -4.50
C PRO A 32 3.99 9.16 -4.06
N PRO A 33 3.92 10.32 -3.38
CA PRO A 33 2.68 11.05 -3.12
C PRO A 33 1.95 11.28 -4.44
N ARG A 34 0.99 10.41 -4.73
CA ARG A 34 0.22 10.38 -5.98
C ARG A 34 -1.21 10.56 -5.61
N LEU A 35 -1.77 11.66 -6.08
CA LEU A 35 -3.14 12.05 -5.89
C LEU A 35 -3.91 11.77 -7.18
N VAL A 36 -4.99 11.01 -7.11
CA VAL A 36 -6.00 10.98 -8.17
C VAL A 36 -7.16 11.86 -7.71
N LEU A 37 -7.36 12.97 -8.41
CA LEU A 37 -8.35 13.99 -8.10
C LEU A 37 -9.45 13.98 -9.16
N ALA A 38 -10.70 13.83 -8.73
CA ALA A 38 -11.86 14.13 -9.57
C ALA A 38 -12.24 15.60 -9.37
N VAL A 39 -12.36 16.34 -10.46
CA VAL A 39 -12.79 17.75 -10.50
C VAL A 39 -14.11 17.81 -11.26
N VAL A 40 -15.16 18.32 -10.61
CA VAL A 40 -16.51 18.46 -11.17
C VAL A 40 -16.84 19.95 -11.32
N SER A 41 -17.10 20.37 -12.56
CA SER A 41 -17.51 21.74 -12.88
C SER A 41 -18.96 22.03 -12.45
N PRO A 42 -19.41 23.29 -12.41
CA PRO A 42 -20.79 23.64 -12.01
C PRO A 42 -21.80 23.17 -13.06
N ALA A 43 -21.36 23.00 -14.31
CA ALA A 43 -22.14 22.42 -15.40
C ALA A 43 -22.29 20.90 -15.28
N GLY A 44 -21.61 20.27 -14.31
CA GLY A 44 -21.65 18.83 -14.07
C GLY A 44 -20.64 18.01 -14.89
N GLU A 45 -19.67 18.67 -15.53
CA GLU A 45 -18.59 17.97 -16.25
C GLU A 45 -17.54 17.48 -15.27
N GLU A 46 -17.21 16.20 -15.32
CA GLU A 46 -16.19 15.57 -14.48
C GLU A 46 -14.90 15.36 -15.26
N SER A 47 -13.77 15.69 -14.64
CA SER A 47 -12.43 15.41 -15.15
C SER A 47 -11.56 14.80 -14.05
N THR A 48 -10.72 13.84 -14.43
CA THR A 48 -9.83 13.15 -13.48
C THR A 48 -8.39 13.52 -13.77
N HIS A 49 -7.67 13.92 -12.72
CA HIS A 49 -6.27 14.32 -12.78
C HIS A 49 -5.43 13.42 -11.89
N GLU A 50 -4.35 12.91 -12.44
CA GLU A 50 -3.35 12.17 -11.69
C GLU A 50 -2.15 13.09 -11.47
N LEU A 51 -1.79 13.32 -10.21
CA LEU A 51 -0.86 14.37 -9.81
C LEU A 51 0.19 13.83 -8.85
N PHE A 52 1.44 14.18 -9.11
CA PHE A 52 2.53 14.08 -8.16
C PHE A 52 2.67 15.39 -7.37
N LEU A 53 3.33 15.33 -6.22
CA LEU A 53 3.60 16.54 -5.43
C LEU A 53 4.35 17.59 -6.27
N GLY A 54 3.78 18.79 -6.37
CA GLY A 54 4.27 19.88 -7.20
C GLY A 54 3.59 19.99 -8.57
N ASP A 55 2.86 18.98 -9.02
CA ASP A 55 2.14 19.01 -10.30
C ASP A 55 0.99 20.01 -10.28
N THR A 56 0.74 20.60 -11.44
CA THR A 56 -0.35 21.56 -11.66
C THR A 56 -1.48 20.96 -12.48
N PHE A 57 -2.70 21.37 -12.20
CA PHE A 57 -3.90 20.94 -12.92
C PHE A 57 -4.88 22.10 -13.12
N PRO A 58 -5.69 22.07 -14.19
CA PRO A 58 -6.68 23.10 -14.46
C PRO A 58 -7.96 22.88 -13.64
N VAL A 59 -8.54 23.97 -13.14
CA VAL A 59 -9.89 24.03 -12.56
C VAL A 59 -10.59 25.25 -13.14
N GLY A 60 -11.44 25.05 -14.16
CA GLY A 60 -11.98 26.13 -14.96
C GLY A 60 -10.87 26.92 -15.67
N GLU A 61 -10.82 28.23 -15.47
CA GLU A 61 -9.77 29.11 -16.02
C GLU A 61 -8.53 29.22 -15.10
N ASN A 62 -8.58 28.61 -13.92
CA ASN A 62 -7.53 28.71 -12.91
C ASN A 62 -6.60 27.51 -12.94
N THR A 63 -5.33 27.74 -12.62
CA THR A 63 -4.35 26.68 -12.41
C THR A 63 -4.14 26.45 -10.92
N TRP A 64 -4.23 25.21 -10.49
CA TRP A 64 -3.99 24.78 -9.13
C TRP A 64 -2.78 23.85 -9.08
N ARG A 65 -2.16 23.73 -7.92
CA ARG A 65 -1.02 22.84 -7.67
C ARG A 65 -1.30 21.94 -6.49
N PHE A 66 -0.88 20.68 -6.61
CA PHE A 66 -0.75 19.79 -5.46
C PHE A 66 0.49 20.22 -4.66
N ASP A 67 0.28 20.96 -3.58
CA ASP A 67 1.35 21.69 -2.88
C ASP A 67 1.88 20.93 -1.67
N ASP A 68 1.01 20.20 -0.96
CA ASP A 68 1.40 19.42 0.21
C ASP A 68 0.39 18.30 0.55
N ALA A 69 0.84 17.27 1.26
CA ALA A 69 0.00 16.27 1.89
C ALA A 69 0.50 15.94 3.31
N VAL A 70 -0.35 16.12 4.31
CA VAL A 70 -0.13 15.67 5.68
C VAL A 70 -0.97 14.42 5.92
N ILE A 71 -0.32 13.33 6.33
CA ILE A 71 -1.01 12.08 6.64
C ILE A 71 -1.01 11.96 8.16
N THR A 72 -2.19 12.13 8.77
CA THR A 72 -2.35 11.91 10.20
C THR A 72 -2.44 10.42 10.50
N ASN A 73 -3.12 9.65 9.62
CA ASN A 73 -3.12 8.19 9.60
C ASN A 73 -3.62 7.66 8.24
N THR A 74 -3.77 6.34 8.11
CA THR A 74 -4.13 5.64 6.87
C THR A 74 -5.46 6.06 6.23
N ASP A 75 -6.39 6.61 7.03
CA ASP A 75 -7.71 7.03 6.58
C ASP A 75 -7.91 8.55 6.66
N ILE A 76 -7.05 9.25 7.39
CA ILE A 76 -7.04 10.69 7.58
C ILE A 76 -5.77 11.25 6.96
N TRP A 77 -5.94 11.75 5.75
CA TRP A 77 -4.95 12.55 5.06
C TRP A 77 -5.57 13.92 4.78
N THR A 78 -4.70 14.92 4.79
CA THR A 78 -4.96 16.32 4.51
C THR A 78 -4.12 16.66 3.29
N VAL A 79 -4.76 16.88 2.14
CA VAL A 79 -4.07 17.38 0.95
C VAL A 79 -4.29 18.88 0.86
N THR A 80 -3.20 19.61 0.64
CA THR A 80 -3.16 21.05 0.42
C THR A 80 -3.04 21.31 -1.07
N LEU A 81 -4.05 21.99 -1.61
CA LEU A 81 -4.06 22.45 -3.00
C LEU A 81 -3.97 23.97 -3.01
N ARG A 82 -3.08 24.51 -3.83
CA ARG A 82 -2.77 25.94 -3.87
C ARG A 82 -3.04 26.52 -5.25
N TYR A 83 -3.75 27.64 -5.29
CA TYR A 83 -3.90 28.43 -6.51
C TYR A 83 -2.55 28.97 -7.00
N VAL A 84 -2.27 28.81 -8.29
CA VAL A 84 -1.05 29.29 -8.95
C VAL A 84 -1.37 30.53 -9.76
N ALA A 85 -1.07 31.70 -9.20
CA ALA A 85 -1.21 32.97 -9.93
C ALA A 85 -0.21 33.05 -11.10
N PRO A 86 -0.54 33.78 -12.19
CA PRO A 86 0.42 34.04 -13.26
C PRO A 86 1.72 34.65 -12.73
N GLY A 87 2.87 34.05 -13.07
CA GLY A 87 4.18 34.50 -12.60
C GLY A 87 4.56 34.03 -11.19
N SER A 88 3.81 33.11 -10.60
CA SER A 88 4.17 32.49 -9.32
C SER A 88 5.56 31.83 -9.39
N PRO A 89 6.36 31.91 -8.31
CA PRO A 89 7.67 31.25 -8.28
C PRO A 89 7.52 29.73 -8.45
N PRO A 90 8.57 29.05 -8.98
CA PRO A 90 8.56 27.61 -9.11
C PRO A 90 8.35 26.95 -7.75
N PHE A 91 7.62 25.83 -7.73
CA PHE A 91 7.38 25.06 -6.53
C PHE A 91 8.71 24.71 -5.86
N ARG A 92 8.79 24.96 -4.55
CA ARG A 92 9.85 24.43 -3.69
C ARG A 92 9.17 23.56 -2.65
N PRO A 93 9.51 22.27 -2.56
CA PRO A 93 9.02 21.44 -1.48
C PRO A 93 9.41 22.04 -0.11
N PRO A 94 8.64 21.79 0.96
CA PRO A 94 8.95 22.29 2.30
C PRO A 94 10.40 21.99 2.70
N ALA A 95 11.05 22.95 3.39
CA ALA A 95 12.47 22.88 3.75
C ALA A 95 12.77 21.94 4.94
N GLU A 96 11.76 21.58 5.73
CA GLU A 96 11.90 20.61 6.81
C GLU A 96 11.85 19.19 6.24
N PRO A 97 12.80 18.31 6.58
CA PRO A 97 12.73 16.90 6.22
C PRO A 97 11.57 16.30 7.01
N ARG A 98 10.39 16.24 6.39
CA ARG A 98 9.41 15.25 6.82
C ARG A 98 10.05 13.90 6.51
N ASP A 99 10.13 13.01 7.49
CA ASP A 99 10.77 11.67 7.43
C ASP A 99 10.08 10.70 6.43
N TYR A 100 9.71 11.19 5.24
CA TYR A 100 9.35 10.38 4.09
C TYR A 100 10.64 9.81 3.50
N VAL A 101 11.24 8.84 4.18
CA VAL A 101 12.28 8.03 3.53
C VAL A 101 11.56 7.12 2.54
N MET A 102 11.73 7.45 1.25
CA MET A 102 11.09 6.75 0.14
C MET A 102 11.53 5.29 0.13
N VAL A 103 10.56 4.38 0.16
CA VAL A 103 10.81 2.98 -0.15
C VAL A 103 10.64 2.80 -1.65
N GLU A 104 11.72 2.43 -2.32
CA GLU A 104 11.73 2.19 -3.76
C GLU A 104 11.41 0.73 -4.06
N PHE A 105 10.58 0.50 -5.08
CA PHE A 105 10.18 -0.82 -5.55
C PHE A 105 10.50 -1.00 -7.02
N ARG A 106 10.94 -2.21 -7.37
CA ARG A 106 11.03 -2.68 -8.75
C ARG A 106 9.81 -3.53 -9.06
N SER A 107 8.90 -2.95 -9.83
CA SER A 107 7.74 -3.63 -10.41
C SER A 107 8.20 -4.75 -11.36
N PHE A 108 7.42 -5.83 -11.43
CA PHE A 108 7.66 -6.94 -12.35
C PHE A 108 6.91 -6.79 -13.69
N GLY A 109 6.26 -5.64 -13.91
CA GLY A 109 5.58 -5.30 -15.16
C GLY A 109 4.08 -5.17 -14.99
N THR A 110 3.30 -5.50 -16.02
CA THR A 110 1.84 -5.46 -15.98
C THR A 110 1.28 -6.86 -16.28
N ILE A 111 0.06 -7.11 -15.84
CA ILE A 111 -0.68 -8.34 -16.16
C ILE A 111 -2.12 -7.99 -16.53
N ASP A 112 -2.70 -8.75 -17.45
CA ASP A 112 -4.07 -8.57 -17.87
C ASP A 112 -5.09 -9.23 -16.94
N GLU A 113 -6.37 -8.90 -17.15
CA GLU A 113 -7.48 -9.46 -16.38
C GLU A 113 -7.64 -10.98 -16.55
N ALA A 114 -7.19 -11.53 -17.69
CA ALA A 114 -7.23 -12.98 -17.92
C ALA A 114 -6.23 -13.71 -16.99
N GLY A 115 -5.01 -13.20 -16.85
CA GLY A 115 -4.00 -13.72 -15.94
C GLY A 115 -4.42 -13.63 -14.47
N ILE A 116 -4.98 -12.48 -14.06
CA ILE A 116 -5.54 -12.32 -12.71
C ILE A 116 -6.69 -13.32 -12.48
N GLY A 117 -7.61 -13.43 -13.44
CA GLY A 117 -8.73 -14.37 -13.36
C GLY A 117 -8.31 -15.83 -13.26
N GLN A 118 -7.25 -16.24 -13.98
CA GLN A 118 -6.71 -17.60 -13.89
C GLN A 118 -6.13 -17.88 -12.50
N VAL A 119 -5.38 -16.93 -11.92
CA VAL A 119 -4.85 -17.09 -10.57
C VAL A 119 -5.94 -17.19 -9.51
N GLU A 120 -7.01 -16.41 -9.62
CA GLU A 120 -8.16 -16.53 -8.71
C GLU A 120 -8.86 -17.89 -8.81
N GLN A 121 -8.97 -18.43 -10.03
CA GLN A 121 -9.50 -19.77 -10.25
C GLN A 121 -8.60 -20.83 -9.60
N ASP A 122 -7.29 -20.75 -9.81
CA ASP A 122 -6.30 -21.67 -9.24
C ASP A 122 -6.31 -21.61 -7.70
N LEU A 123 -6.46 -20.41 -7.13
CA LEU A 123 -6.54 -20.18 -5.69
C LEU A 123 -7.92 -20.56 -5.09
N GLY A 124 -8.94 -20.74 -5.94
CA GLY A 124 -10.33 -20.94 -5.53
C GLY A 124 -10.95 -19.74 -4.79
N ARG A 125 -10.35 -18.56 -4.89
CA ARG A 125 -10.67 -17.35 -4.12
C ARG A 125 -10.55 -16.12 -5.01
N ARG A 126 -11.49 -15.19 -4.90
CA ARG A 126 -11.37 -13.87 -5.54
C ARG A 126 -10.46 -12.98 -4.72
N LEU A 127 -9.56 -12.28 -5.40
CA LEU A 127 -8.70 -11.28 -4.79
C LEU A 127 -9.48 -9.96 -4.60
N PRO A 128 -9.16 -9.17 -3.56
CA PRO A 128 -9.82 -7.89 -3.35
C PRO A 128 -9.52 -6.90 -4.46
N ARG A 129 -10.45 -5.97 -4.70
CA ARG A 129 -10.35 -5.00 -5.80
C ARG A 129 -9.05 -4.20 -5.77
N SER A 130 -8.60 -3.73 -4.60
CA SER A 130 -7.37 -2.93 -4.52
C SER A 130 -6.14 -3.77 -4.91
N PHE A 131 -6.08 -5.01 -4.45
CA PHE A 131 -4.98 -5.92 -4.77
C PHE A 131 -4.98 -6.35 -6.24
N ARG A 132 -6.16 -6.60 -6.83
CA ARG A 132 -6.29 -6.84 -8.28
C ARG A 132 -5.77 -5.68 -9.11
N MET A 133 -6.20 -4.46 -8.78
CA MET A 133 -5.73 -3.26 -9.49
C MET A 133 -4.22 -3.10 -9.33
N TRP A 134 -3.68 -3.33 -8.14
CA TRP A 134 -2.24 -3.27 -7.92
C TRP A 134 -1.48 -4.33 -8.72
N LEU A 135 -1.97 -5.58 -8.76
CA LEU A 135 -1.41 -6.65 -9.58
C LEU A 135 -1.44 -6.28 -11.07
N ALA A 136 -2.55 -5.76 -11.60
CA ALA A 136 -2.63 -5.37 -13.01
C ALA A 136 -1.52 -4.39 -13.43
N HIS A 137 -1.16 -3.45 -12.54
CA HIS A 137 -0.16 -2.41 -12.81
C HIS A 137 1.28 -2.80 -12.49
N ASN A 138 1.50 -3.76 -11.59
CA ASN A 138 2.85 -4.08 -11.08
C ASN A 138 3.24 -5.55 -11.26
N ASN A 139 2.26 -6.44 -11.34
CA ASN A 139 2.41 -7.88 -11.35
C ASN A 139 3.38 -8.39 -10.27
N GLY A 140 3.30 -7.84 -9.06
CA GLY A 140 4.31 -8.06 -8.01
C GLY A 140 5.36 -6.95 -7.95
N ALA A 141 6.08 -6.84 -6.84
CA ALA A 141 7.18 -5.90 -6.74
C ALA A 141 8.19 -6.32 -5.66
N ALA A 142 9.48 -6.19 -5.97
CA ALA A 142 10.57 -6.34 -5.02
C ALA A 142 11.02 -4.98 -4.51
N PRO A 143 11.26 -4.80 -3.20
CA PRO A 143 11.91 -3.57 -2.74
C PRO A 143 13.36 -3.51 -3.25
N VAL A 144 13.89 -2.29 -3.42
CA VAL A 144 15.28 -2.08 -3.85
C VAL A 144 16.26 -2.38 -2.72
N GLU A 145 15.84 -2.12 -1.49
CA GLU A 145 16.57 -2.36 -0.24
C GLU A 145 15.70 -3.10 0.77
N GLU A 146 16.27 -3.48 1.92
CA GLU A 146 15.48 -4.06 3.00
C GLU A 146 14.58 -3.00 3.65
N ILE A 147 13.30 -3.35 3.77
CA ILE A 147 12.26 -2.51 4.34
C ILE A 147 11.47 -3.29 5.37
N TRP A 148 10.99 -2.61 6.39
CA TRP A 148 10.28 -3.22 7.50
C TRP A 148 8.97 -2.49 7.78
N ILE A 149 8.09 -3.18 8.51
CA ILE A 149 6.89 -2.56 9.05
C ILE A 149 7.13 -2.24 10.53
N PRO A 150 7.00 -0.97 10.93
CA PRO A 150 7.09 -0.59 12.33
C PRO A 150 6.20 -1.46 13.23
N GLY A 151 6.80 -2.04 14.27
CA GLY A 151 6.08 -2.85 15.28
C GLY A 151 5.92 -4.34 14.97
N THR A 152 6.27 -4.83 13.77
CA THR A 152 6.01 -6.23 13.40
C THR A 152 7.25 -7.13 13.51
N HIS A 153 8.46 -6.55 13.47
CA HIS A 153 9.76 -7.23 13.31
C HIS A 153 9.89 -8.05 12.01
N VAL A 154 8.95 -7.90 11.09
CA VAL A 154 8.98 -8.59 9.78
C VAL A 154 9.39 -7.58 8.71
N SER A 155 10.34 -7.97 7.88
CA SER A 155 10.82 -7.17 6.75
C SER A 155 10.56 -7.85 5.40
N LEU A 156 10.60 -7.04 4.35
CA LEU A 156 10.75 -7.46 2.96
C LEU A 156 12.11 -6.97 2.50
N ASP A 157 12.79 -7.80 1.71
CA ASP A 157 14.07 -7.50 1.11
C ASP A 157 14.00 -7.74 -0.42
N PRO A 158 15.05 -7.41 -1.18
CA PRO A 158 15.03 -7.58 -2.63
C PRO A 158 14.78 -9.02 -3.12
N PHE A 159 14.85 -10.02 -2.24
CA PHE A 159 14.64 -11.44 -2.53
C PHE A 159 13.29 -11.97 -2.02
N THR A 160 12.58 -11.18 -1.22
CA THR A 160 11.27 -11.51 -0.62
C THR A 160 10.23 -10.49 -1.07
N PRO A 161 9.80 -10.54 -2.35
CA PRO A 161 8.92 -9.51 -2.90
C PRO A 161 7.47 -9.67 -2.43
N VAL A 162 6.68 -8.64 -2.71
CA VAL A 162 5.23 -8.80 -2.85
C VAL A 162 4.98 -9.58 -4.13
N LEU A 163 4.33 -10.73 -3.98
CA LEU A 163 4.18 -11.74 -5.02
C LEU A 163 3.28 -11.26 -6.16
N GLY A 164 3.62 -11.71 -7.36
CA GLY A 164 2.87 -11.50 -8.59
C GLY A 164 2.41 -12.82 -9.21
N VAL A 165 2.16 -12.80 -10.52
CA VAL A 165 1.82 -13.99 -11.29
C VAL A 165 2.95 -14.30 -12.26
N HIS A 166 3.76 -15.29 -11.93
CA HIS A 166 5.02 -15.64 -12.62
C HIS A 166 5.23 -17.16 -12.62
N PRO A 167 4.41 -17.95 -13.35
CA PRO A 167 4.49 -19.42 -13.32
C PRO A 167 5.90 -19.98 -13.60
N GLU A 168 6.67 -19.28 -14.41
CA GLU A 168 8.06 -19.59 -14.77
C GLU A 168 9.09 -19.21 -13.71
N ASN A 169 8.71 -18.36 -12.74
CA ASN A 169 9.56 -17.95 -11.62
C ASN A 169 8.85 -18.17 -10.27
N PRO A 170 8.95 -19.39 -9.71
CA PRO A 170 8.23 -19.78 -8.50
C PRO A 170 8.52 -18.92 -7.27
N ILE A 171 9.66 -18.24 -7.21
CA ILE A 171 10.03 -17.39 -6.06
C ILE A 171 9.11 -16.16 -6.01
N TYR A 172 8.63 -15.69 -7.16
CA TYR A 172 7.82 -14.47 -7.28
C TYR A 172 6.33 -14.74 -7.54
N ASP A 173 5.95 -16.02 -7.67
CA ASP A 173 4.58 -16.43 -8.00
C ASP A 173 3.69 -16.62 -6.78
N LEU A 174 2.51 -16.00 -6.82
CA LEU A 174 1.49 -16.00 -5.78
C LEU A 174 1.00 -17.42 -5.45
N ARG A 175 0.81 -18.28 -6.46
CA ARG A 175 0.32 -19.66 -6.24
C ARG A 175 1.38 -20.50 -5.57
N ASN A 176 2.65 -20.28 -5.92
CA ASN A 176 3.74 -20.97 -5.25
C ASN A 176 3.90 -20.49 -3.80
N GLY A 177 3.77 -19.18 -3.53
CA GLY A 177 3.76 -18.65 -2.16
C GLY A 177 2.63 -19.25 -1.32
N GLU A 178 1.41 -19.27 -1.86
CA GLU A 178 0.25 -19.90 -1.23
C GLU A 178 0.49 -21.40 -0.97
N ARG A 179 1.07 -22.14 -1.92
CA ARG A 179 1.40 -23.56 -1.73
C ARG A 179 2.38 -23.78 -0.58
N GLN A 180 3.36 -22.90 -0.42
CA GLN A 180 4.41 -23.05 0.59
C GLN A 180 3.91 -22.78 2.01
N VAL A 181 3.14 -21.70 2.20
CA VAL A 181 2.82 -21.19 3.55
C VAL A 181 1.33 -20.97 3.80
N GLY A 182 0.46 -21.17 2.79
CA GLY A 182 -1.00 -21.02 2.91
C GLY A 182 -1.63 -21.97 3.93
N ARG A 183 -0.97 -23.09 4.27
CA ARG A 183 -1.41 -24.00 5.35
C ARG A 183 -1.51 -23.34 6.74
N TRP A 184 -0.87 -22.19 6.93
CA TRP A 184 -0.91 -21.44 8.18
C TRP A 184 -2.07 -20.44 8.25
N PHE A 185 -2.81 -20.27 7.16
CA PHE A 185 -3.89 -19.31 7.02
C PHE A 185 -5.21 -20.03 6.77
N THR A 186 -6.31 -19.49 7.29
CA THR A 186 -7.65 -19.96 6.88
C THR A 186 -7.94 -19.52 5.45
N LYS A 187 -8.99 -20.08 4.86
CA LYS A 187 -9.46 -19.72 3.50
C LYS A 187 -9.84 -18.25 3.33
N ASP A 188 -9.96 -17.50 4.43
CA ASP A 188 -10.30 -16.08 4.45
C ASP A 188 -9.12 -15.18 4.10
N TYR A 189 -7.94 -15.76 3.93
CA TYR A 189 -6.70 -15.04 3.59
C TYR A 189 -6.04 -15.67 2.37
N VAL A 190 -5.25 -14.87 1.66
CA VAL A 190 -4.34 -15.30 0.59
C VAL A 190 -2.96 -14.72 0.88
N VAL A 191 -1.92 -15.54 0.81
CA VAL A 191 -0.54 -15.10 1.04
C VAL A 191 -0.09 -14.19 -0.10
N ILE A 192 0.46 -13.02 0.24
CA ILE A 192 0.93 -12.04 -0.75
C ILE A 192 2.43 -11.76 -0.66
N ALA A 193 3.11 -12.18 0.42
CA ALA A 193 4.57 -12.15 0.50
C ALA A 193 5.08 -13.13 1.56
N ILE A 194 6.27 -13.66 1.33
CA ILE A 194 7.04 -14.45 2.31
C ILE A 194 8.23 -13.59 2.69
N GLY A 195 8.08 -12.83 3.78
CA GLY A 195 9.10 -11.90 4.25
C GLY A 195 10.19 -12.56 5.08
N VAL A 196 11.14 -11.74 5.50
CA VAL A 196 12.16 -12.11 6.48
C VAL A 196 11.46 -12.22 7.84
N GLU A 197 11.55 -13.40 8.46
CA GLU A 197 10.91 -13.75 9.75
C GLU A 197 9.37 -13.71 9.78
N GLY A 198 8.69 -13.66 8.64
CA GLY A 198 7.23 -13.63 8.62
C GLY A 198 6.56 -13.82 7.28
N TYR A 199 5.23 -13.81 7.31
CA TYR A 199 4.36 -13.99 6.16
C TYR A 199 3.34 -12.86 6.12
N PHE A 200 3.04 -12.38 4.93
CA PHE A 200 2.01 -11.37 4.69
C PHE A 200 0.85 -11.99 3.94
N ALA A 201 -0.37 -11.63 4.32
CA ALA A 201 -1.57 -12.11 3.66
C ALA A 201 -2.61 -11.00 3.51
N VAL A 202 -3.37 -11.06 2.42
CA VAL A 202 -4.54 -10.20 2.19
C VAL A 202 -5.81 -10.94 2.60
N GLY A 203 -6.72 -10.25 3.29
CA GLY A 203 -8.06 -10.77 3.58
C GLY A 203 -8.93 -10.79 2.33
N VAL A 204 -9.57 -11.94 2.07
CA VAL A 204 -10.42 -12.20 0.90
C VAL A 204 -11.88 -12.49 1.24
N SER A 205 -12.20 -12.74 2.52
CA SER A 205 -13.58 -12.89 2.97
C SER A 205 -14.22 -11.52 3.25
N PRO A 206 -15.56 -11.39 3.18
CA PRO A 206 -16.25 -10.11 3.41
C PRO A 206 -15.92 -9.42 4.75
N GLN A 207 -15.53 -10.17 5.77
CA GLN A 207 -15.26 -9.66 7.12
C GLN A 207 -13.90 -8.95 7.23
N VAL A 208 -12.91 -9.38 6.44
CA VAL A 208 -11.52 -8.88 6.49
C VAL A 208 -11.03 -8.41 5.12
N ALA A 209 -11.93 -8.27 4.15
CA ALA A 209 -11.61 -7.96 2.76
C ALA A 209 -10.68 -6.75 2.67
N ASP A 210 -9.70 -6.86 1.78
CA ASP A 210 -8.74 -5.80 1.45
C ASP A 210 -7.66 -5.53 2.52
N GLN A 211 -7.89 -5.91 3.78
CA GLN A 211 -6.91 -5.72 4.85
C GLN A 211 -5.69 -6.63 4.66
N ILE A 212 -4.50 -6.09 4.94
CA ILE A 212 -3.23 -6.82 4.93
C ILE A 212 -2.84 -7.15 6.37
N PHE A 213 -2.48 -8.41 6.58
CA PHE A 213 -2.04 -8.94 7.85
C PHE A 213 -0.62 -9.47 7.76
N VAL A 214 0.06 -9.48 8.89
CA VAL A 214 1.36 -10.12 9.06
C VAL A 214 1.27 -11.18 10.16
N MET A 215 2.00 -12.29 9.96
CA MET A 215 2.23 -13.32 10.96
C MET A 215 3.73 -13.60 11.02
N ARG A 216 4.29 -13.71 12.22
CA ARG A 216 5.70 -14.10 12.39
C ARG A 216 5.89 -15.58 12.09
N SER A 217 6.97 -15.93 11.41
CA SER A 217 7.28 -17.32 11.06
C SER A 217 7.53 -18.17 12.31
N GLY A 218 8.12 -17.57 13.35
CA GLY A 218 8.30 -18.18 14.66
C GLY A 218 6.97 -18.63 15.30
N ASP A 219 5.93 -17.80 15.24
CA ASP A 219 4.60 -18.15 15.74
C ASP A 219 4.01 -19.33 14.96
N ALA A 220 4.09 -19.29 13.62
CA ALA A 220 3.60 -20.36 12.76
C ALA A 220 4.31 -21.70 13.02
N LEU A 221 5.64 -21.69 13.13
CA LEU A 221 6.45 -22.90 13.35
C LEU A 221 6.28 -23.46 14.77
N GLN A 222 6.29 -22.59 15.79
CA GLN A 222 6.19 -23.03 17.18
C GLN A 222 4.80 -23.60 17.48
N LEU A 223 3.74 -22.88 17.08
CA LEU A 223 2.37 -23.26 17.41
C LEU A 223 1.83 -24.33 16.46
N GLY A 224 2.20 -24.30 15.18
CA GLY A 224 1.84 -25.34 14.22
C GLY A 224 2.31 -26.73 14.67
N ASN A 225 3.55 -26.84 15.13
CA ASN A 225 4.10 -28.11 15.61
C ASN A 225 3.45 -28.57 16.93
N GLN A 226 3.11 -27.64 17.83
CA GLN A 226 2.44 -27.97 19.09
C GLN A 226 1.00 -28.47 18.88
N TYR A 227 0.27 -27.87 17.94
CA TYR A 227 -1.11 -28.26 17.62
C TYR A 227 -1.18 -29.60 16.89
N LEU A 228 -0.29 -29.83 15.92
CA LEU A 228 -0.16 -31.13 15.25
C LEU A 228 0.16 -32.27 16.23
N ALA A 229 0.99 -31.99 17.25
CA ALA A 229 1.33 -32.97 18.28
C ALA A 229 0.20 -33.28 19.27
N ARG A 230 -0.83 -32.42 19.37
CA ARG A 230 -1.91 -32.54 20.37
C ARG A 230 -3.29 -32.87 19.79
N GLY A 231 -3.44 -32.92 18.46
CA GLY A 231 -4.69 -33.29 17.80
C GLY A 231 -5.83 -32.26 17.92
N TYR A 232 -5.50 -31.00 18.22
CA TYR A 232 -6.47 -29.91 18.27
C TYR A 232 -6.69 -29.31 16.88
N GLY A 233 -7.95 -29.20 16.44
CA GLY A 233 -8.44 -28.30 15.37
C GLY A 233 -7.57 -28.09 14.11
N SER A 234 -7.83 -27.01 13.38
CA SER A 234 -6.92 -26.53 12.33
C SER A 234 -5.95 -25.52 12.95
N PRO A 235 -4.61 -25.74 12.88
CA PRO A 235 -3.62 -24.75 13.35
C PRO A 235 -3.83 -23.36 12.76
N ALA A 236 -4.33 -23.29 11.52
CA ALA A 236 -4.63 -22.04 10.84
C ALA A 236 -5.75 -21.25 11.52
N GLU A 237 -6.80 -21.90 12.03
CA GLU A 237 -7.91 -21.20 12.70
C GLU A 237 -7.40 -20.46 13.95
N TYR A 238 -6.58 -21.13 14.76
CA TYR A 238 -5.98 -20.52 15.95
C TYR A 238 -4.98 -19.42 15.60
N LEU A 239 -4.06 -19.68 14.68
CA LEU A 239 -3.06 -18.70 14.25
C LEU A 239 -3.72 -17.44 13.69
N CYS A 240 -4.76 -17.59 12.86
CA CYS A 240 -5.49 -16.45 12.32
C CYS A 240 -6.25 -15.65 13.37
N ALA A 241 -6.80 -16.30 14.40
CA ALA A 241 -7.51 -15.62 15.48
C ALA A 241 -6.58 -14.85 16.43
N GLU A 242 -5.40 -15.42 16.74
CA GLU A 242 -4.58 -14.95 17.87
C GLU A 242 -3.24 -14.31 17.46
N ARG A 243 -2.76 -14.52 16.22
CA ARG A 243 -1.39 -14.17 15.80
C ARG A 243 -1.29 -13.34 14.53
N LEU A 244 -2.40 -13.08 13.84
CA LEU A 244 -2.41 -12.13 12.73
C LEU A 244 -2.48 -10.70 13.25
N PHE A 245 -1.55 -9.87 12.79
CA PHE A 245 -1.53 -8.45 13.10
C PHE A 245 -1.90 -7.65 11.85
N PRO A 246 -2.91 -6.76 11.90
CA PRO A 246 -3.24 -5.90 10.77
C PRO A 246 -2.12 -4.88 10.55
N VAL A 247 -1.69 -4.72 9.29
CA VAL A 247 -0.60 -3.82 8.88
C VAL A 247 -1.00 -2.85 7.77
N GLY A 248 -2.20 -3.01 7.21
CA GLY A 248 -2.78 -2.05 6.28
C GLY A 248 -4.25 -2.38 6.01
N SER A 249 -5.07 -1.37 5.73
CA SER A 249 -6.47 -1.56 5.33
C SER A 249 -6.64 -1.88 3.84
N SER A 250 -5.56 -1.78 3.06
CA SER A 250 -5.47 -2.09 1.63
C SER A 250 -4.00 -2.38 1.25
N ILE A 251 -3.75 -2.87 0.04
CA ILE A 251 -2.38 -3.00 -0.49
C ILE A 251 -1.66 -1.64 -0.55
N GLY A 252 -2.36 -0.56 -0.92
CA GLY A 252 -1.78 0.78 -0.98
C GLY A 252 -1.37 1.28 0.41
N THR A 253 -2.23 1.06 1.40
CA THR A 253 -1.96 1.39 2.80
C THR A 253 -0.80 0.59 3.38
N PHE A 254 -0.71 -0.70 3.04
CA PHE A 254 0.41 -1.54 3.43
C PHE A 254 1.73 -1.02 2.88
N LEU A 255 1.79 -0.75 1.57
CA LEU A 255 2.99 -0.22 0.92
C LEU A 255 3.40 1.14 1.52
N ALA A 256 2.41 1.97 1.87
CA ALA A 256 2.60 3.25 2.52
C ALA A 256 3.21 3.17 3.94
N ASN A 257 2.99 2.05 4.63
CA ASN A 257 3.46 1.83 6.00
C ASN A 257 4.88 1.27 6.08
N LEU A 258 5.46 0.85 4.95
CA LEU A 258 6.81 0.33 4.88
C LEU A 258 7.83 1.45 5.10
N ARG A 259 8.93 1.12 5.79
CA ARG A 259 10.04 2.02 6.06
C ARG A 259 11.35 1.32 5.72
N PRO A 260 12.40 2.03 5.28
CA PRO A 260 13.73 1.44 5.21
C PRO A 260 14.16 0.92 6.58
N THR A 261 14.85 -0.21 6.60
CA THR A 261 15.42 -0.72 7.83
C THR A 261 16.46 0.27 8.36
N PRO A 262 16.42 0.66 9.64
CA PRO A 262 17.42 1.56 10.19
C PRO A 262 18.82 0.95 10.00
N PRO A 263 19.86 1.76 9.70
CA PRO A 263 21.21 1.24 9.66
C PRO A 263 21.52 0.56 10.99
N SER A 264 22.08 -0.64 10.93
CA SER A 264 22.56 -1.32 12.14
C SER A 264 23.50 -0.38 12.90
N PRO A 265 23.35 -0.24 14.24
CA PRO A 265 24.31 0.53 15.01
C PRO A 265 25.72 -0.04 14.75
N PRO A 266 26.75 0.83 14.66
CA PRO A 266 28.10 0.36 14.41
C PRO A 266 28.46 -0.71 15.44
N ALA A 267 28.90 -1.87 14.94
CA ALA A 267 29.26 -3.00 15.78
C ALA A 267 30.21 -2.50 16.88
N THR A 268 29.73 -2.49 18.12
CA THR A 268 30.56 -2.12 19.25
C THR A 268 31.50 -3.29 19.47
N LEU A 269 32.74 -3.18 18.96
CA LEU A 269 33.80 -4.09 19.29
C LEU A 269 33.94 -4.08 20.81
N ARG A 270 33.47 -5.14 21.48
CA ARG A 270 33.77 -5.34 22.89
C ARG A 270 35.30 -5.51 22.99
N PRO A 271 36.00 -4.68 23.78
CA PRO A 271 37.41 -4.94 24.04
C PRO A 271 37.52 -6.32 24.68
N MET A 272 38.42 -7.15 24.13
CA MET A 272 38.81 -8.45 24.70
C MET A 272 39.57 -8.27 26.00
#